data_AF-A0A1F4DMR4-F1
#
_entry.id   AF-A0A1F4DMR4-F1
#
_cell.length_a   1.000
_cell.length_b   1.000
_cell.length_c   1.000
_cell.angle_alpha   90.00
_cell.angle_beta   90.00
_cell.angle_gamma   90.00
#
_symmetry.space_group_name_H-M   'P 1'
#
loop_
_entity.id
_entity.type
_entity.pdbx_description
1 polymer ?
#
loop_
_entity_poly.entity_id
_entity_poly.type
_entity_poly.pdbx_seq_one_letter_code
_entity_poly.pdbx_strand_id
1 'polypeptide(L)' 'MPKARLIFRSKLIYPDGAIREMVLWQLPAASSDRPHGLKYRLYYGLEDGTCLVRYDKIRAEIDLAA' A
#
# COMPACT_ATOMS: atom_id res chain seq x y z
N MET A 1 16.91 -10.43 13.34
CA MET A 1 15.56 -10.43 12.74
C MET A 1 15.70 -10.33 11.24
N PRO A 2 15.28 -11.33 10.46
CA PRO A 2 15.32 -11.20 9.01
C PRO A 2 14.46 -10.00 8.56
N LYS A 3 14.92 -9.25 7.55
CA LYS A 3 14.27 -8.02 7.07
C LYS A 3 13.29 -8.36 5.93
N ALA A 4 12.20 -7.60 5.85
CA ALA A 4 11.29 -7.69 4.71
C ALA A 4 12.00 -7.26 3.42
N ARG A 5 11.81 -8.02 2.34
CA ARG A 5 12.40 -7.77 1.02
C ARG A 5 11.39 -7.06 0.13
N LEU A 6 11.76 -5.92 -0.45
CA LEU A 6 10.93 -5.25 -1.44
C LEU A 6 10.81 -6.15 -2.69
N ILE A 7 9.59 -6.45 -3.13
CA ILE A 7 9.34 -7.27 -4.31
C ILE A 7 8.62 -6.53 -5.42
N PHE A 8 7.90 -5.45 -5.09
CA PHE A 8 7.27 -4.60 -6.07
C PHE A 8 7.18 -3.16 -5.56
N ARG A 9 7.47 -2.21 -6.44
CA ARG A 9 7.20 -0.79 -6.23
C ARG A 9 6.76 -0.20 -7.57
N SER A 10 5.61 0.45 -7.58
CA SER A 10 5.10 1.15 -8.75
C SER A 10 4.52 2.50 -8.32
N LYS A 11 4.82 3.52 -9.11
CA LYS A 11 4.15 4.82 -9.08
C LYS A 11 3.60 5.08 -10.47
N LEU A 12 2.34 5.45 -10.55
CA LEU A 12 1.66 5.83 -11.78
C LEU A 12 1.00 7.19 -11.56
N ILE A 13 1.15 8.08 -12.53
CA ILE A 13 0.45 9.35 -12.61
C ILE A 13 -0.50 9.23 -13.80
N TYR A 14 -1.78 9.46 -13.56
CA TYR A 14 -2.84 9.40 -14.58
C TYR A 14 -2.97 10.74 -15.32
N PRO A 15 -3.65 10.78 -16.48
CA PRO A 15 -3.83 12.02 -17.24
C PRO A 15 -4.58 13.14 -16.51
N ASP A 16 -5.37 12.80 -15.48
CA ASP A 16 -6.11 13.74 -14.62
C ASP A 16 -5.28 14.22 -13.41
N GLY A 17 -3.99 13.85 -13.34
CA GLY A 17 -3.13 14.18 -12.20
C GLY A 17 -3.35 13.30 -10.97
N ALA A 18 -4.21 12.27 -11.04
CA ALA A 18 -4.29 11.31 -9.96
C ALA A 18 -3.00 10.48 -9.87
N ILE A 19 -2.60 10.14 -8.65
CA ILE A 19 -1.37 9.43 -8.34
C ILE A 19 -1.74 8.11 -7.67
N ARG A 20 -1.28 6.98 -8.23
CA ARG A 20 -1.30 5.67 -7.58
C ARG A 20 0.11 5.23 -7.22
N GLU A 21 0.32 4.91 -5.94
CA GLU A 21 1.54 4.27 -5.47
C GLU A 21 1.24 2.92 -4.83
N MET A 22 1.98 1.90 -5.25
CA MET A 22 1.88 0.54 -4.75
C MET A 22 3.25 0.06 -4.32
N VAL A 23 3.33 -0.51 -3.12
CA VAL A 23 4.57 -1.10 -2.61
C VAL A 23 4.24 -2.44 -1.96
N LEU A 24 4.96 -3.50 -2.35
CA LEU A 24 4.81 -4.85 -1.82
C LEU A 24 6.16 -5.36 -1.31
N TRP A 25 6.14 -5.95 -0.13
CA TRP A 25 7.29 -6.58 0.50
C TRP A 25 6.97 -8.03 0.85
N GLN A 26 7.92 -8.91 0.59
CA GLN A 26 7.96 -10.26 1.14
C GLN A 26 8.51 -10.20 2.56
N LEU A 27 7.71 -10.65 3.52
CA LEU A 27 8.15 -10.86 4.89
C LEU A 27 9.02 -12.11 4.99
N PRO A 28 9.91 -12.18 5.98
CA PRO A 28 10.76 -13.34 6.19
C PRO A 28 10.03 -14.65 6.44
N ALA A 29 8.82 -14.57 6.99
CA ALA A 29 7.96 -15.69 7.29
C ALA A 29 6.49 -15.24 7.23
N ALA A 30 5.61 -16.19 6.95
CA ALA A 30 4.18 -16.01 7.16
C ALA A 30 3.83 -15.93 8.66
N SER A 31 2.73 -15.28 8.98
CA SER A 31 2.14 -15.25 10.32
C SER A 31 0.63 -15.49 10.24
N SER A 32 -0.03 -15.70 11.38
CA SER A 32 -1.50 -15.80 11.45
C SER A 32 -2.18 -14.59 10.80
N ASP A 33 -1.66 -13.39 11.05
CA ASP A 33 -2.20 -12.14 10.50
C ASP A 33 -1.84 -11.97 9.02
N ARG A 34 -0.76 -12.61 8.55
CA ARG A 34 -0.24 -12.49 7.19
C ARG A 34 0.13 -13.88 6.67
N PRO A 35 -0.86 -14.73 6.32
CA PRO A 35 -0.62 -16.12 5.96
C PRO A 35 0.22 -16.29 4.70
N HIS A 36 0.22 -15.28 3.83
CA HIS A 36 1.05 -15.25 2.62
C HIS A 36 2.44 -14.63 2.86
N GLY A 37 2.72 -14.16 4.08
CA GLY A 37 3.98 -13.48 4.39
C GLY A 37 4.17 -12.19 3.58
N LEU A 38 3.10 -11.48 3.25
CA LEU A 38 3.18 -10.25 2.46
C LEU A 38 2.84 -9.03 3.33
N LYS A 39 3.58 -7.95 3.12
CA LYS A 39 3.22 -6.60 3.57
C LYS A 39 3.04 -5.74 2.35
N TYR A 40 2.02 -4.91 2.31
CA TYR A 40 1.75 -4.00 1.20
C TYR A 40 1.39 -2.61 1.68
N ARG A 41 1.45 -1.67 0.75
CA ARG A 41 0.88 -0.32 0.86
C ARG A 41 0.30 0.06 -0.49
N LEU A 42 -0.93 0.54 -0.49
CA LEU A 42 -1.55 1.26 -1.60
C LEU A 42 -1.83 2.70 -1.17
N TYR A 43 -1.53 3.63 -2.06
CA TYR A 43 -1.96 5.01 -1.98
C TYR A 43 -2.60 5.40 -3.32
N TYR A 44 -3.71 6.13 -3.23
CA TYR A 44 -4.34 6.81 -4.34
C TYR A 44 -4.73 8.22 -3.89
N GLY A 45 -4.32 9.23 -4.62
CA GLY A 45 -4.60 10.62 -4.28
C GLY A 45 -4.42 11.57 -5.46
N LEU A 46 -4.62 12.85 -5.22
CA LEU A 46 -4.49 13.92 -6.20
C LEU A 46 -3.15 14.64 -6.04
N GLU A 47 -2.75 15.38 -7.08
CA GLU A 47 -1.52 16.19 -7.09
C GLU A 47 -1.46 17.25 -5.99
N ASP A 48 -2.60 17.73 -5.52
CA ASP A 48 -2.69 18.70 -4.40
C ASP A 48 -2.43 18.09 -3.01
N GLY A 49 -2.16 16.78 -2.95
CA GLY A 49 -1.91 16.05 -1.73
C GLY A 49 -3.15 15.40 -1.11
N THR A 50 -4.35 15.63 -1.66
CA THR A 50 -5.59 14.99 -1.22
C THR A 50 -5.46 13.47 -1.33
N CYS A 51 -5.64 12.77 -0.21
CA CYS A 51 -5.59 11.32 -0.14
C CYS A 51 -7.00 10.75 -0.27
N LEU A 52 -7.30 10.09 -1.39
CA LEU A 52 -8.61 9.49 -1.63
C LEU A 52 -8.69 8.07 -1.07
N VAL A 53 -7.63 7.27 -1.23
CA VAL A 53 -7.55 5.91 -0.70
C VAL A 53 -6.16 5.64 -0.16
N ARG A 54 -6.09 5.10 1.05
CA ARG A 54 -4.86 4.55 1.63
C ARG A 54 -5.15 3.18 2.22
N TYR A 55 -4.32 2.20 1.88
CA TYR A 55 -4.43 0.86 2.42
C TYR A 55 -3.06 0.35 2.84
N ASP A 56 -2.82 0.31 4.14
CA ASP A 56 -1.56 -0.10 4.78
C ASP A 56 -1.74 -1.15 5.88
N LYS A 57 -2.99 -1.46 6.25
CA LYS A 57 -3.37 -2.47 7.25
C LYS A 57 -3.99 -3.69 6.58
N ILE A 58 -3.91 -4.82 7.28
CA ILE A 58 -4.55 -6.09 6.87
C ILE A 58 -6.07 -6.03 7.10
N ARG A 59 -6.54 -5.18 8.02
CA ARG A 59 -7.95 -4.97 8.34
C ARG A 59 -8.43 -3.66 7.72
N ALA A 60 -9.52 -3.75 6.97
CA ALA A 60 -10.21 -2.59 6.44
C ALA A 60 -10.85 -1.81 7.59
N GLU A 61 -10.32 -0.63 7.86
CA GLU A 61 -11.06 0.47 8.46
C GLU A 61 -11.15 1.48 7.33
N ILE A 62 -12.37 1.69 6.80
CA ILE A 62 -12.56 2.66 5.73
C ILE A 62 -12.55 4.03 6.40
N ASP A 63 -11.39 4.68 6.42
CA ASP A 63 -11.32 6.11 6.67
C ASP A 63 -11.80 6.81 5.40
N LEU A 64 -13.12 7.02 5.31
CA LEU A 64 -13.67 8.02 4.40
C LEU A 64 -13.14 9.36 4.92
N ALA A 65 -12.22 9.97 4.19
CA ALA A 65 -11.93 11.38 4.37
C ALA A 65 -13.25 12.14 4.12
N ALA A 66 -13.83 12.68 5.20
CA ALA A 66 -14.95 13.61 5.16
C ALA A 66 -14.46 15.00 4.74
#